data_AF-A0A2V8DPY6-F1
#
_entry.id   AF-A0A2V8DPY6-F1
#
_cell.length_a   1.000
_cell.length_b   1.000
_cell.length_c   1.000
_cell.angle_alpha   90.00
_cell.angle_beta   90.00
_cell.angle_gamma   90.00
#
_symmetry.space_group_name_H-M   'P 1'
#
loop_
_entity.id
_entity.type
_entity.pdbx_description
1 polymer ?
#
loop_
_entity_poly.entity_id
_entity_poly.type
_entity_poly.pdbx_seq_one_letter_code
_entity_poly.pdbx_strand_id
1 'polypeptide(L)'
;RPRGRVLVDYNQNAWGRTLASIYSARPRPEATVSTPVTWNEVGRALRIEDFTVKNVPSRVAKLGDLWKPLLTARGRVDLKKYL
;
A
#
# COMPACT_ATOMS: atom_id res chain seq x y z
N ARG A 1 13.81 16.53 8.21
CA ARG A 1 14.27 15.77 7.02
C ARG A 1 14.87 16.77 6.03
N PRO A 2 16.07 16.55 5.49
CA PRO A 2 16.62 17.42 4.45
C PRO A 2 15.69 17.51 3.23
N ARG A 3 15.71 18.63 2.52
CA ARG A 3 14.92 18.82 1.29
C ARG A 3 15.32 17.76 0.24
N GLY A 4 14.36 17.25 -0.52
CA GLY A 4 14.61 16.27 -1.59
C GLY A 4 14.94 14.85 -1.10
N ARG A 5 14.66 14.52 0.16
CA ARG A 5 14.85 13.18 0.72
C ARG A 5 13.52 12.58 1.17
N VAL A 6 13.40 11.26 1.02
CA VAL A 6 12.31 10.46 1.57
C VAL A 6 12.81 9.78 2.85
N LEU A 7 11.99 9.75 3.92
CA LEU A 7 12.30 8.92 5.08
C LEU A 7 11.71 7.54 4.85
N VAL A 8 12.54 6.53 5.04
CA VAL A 8 12.10 5.16 5.29
C VAL A 8 11.72 5.07 6.76
N ASP A 9 10.41 5.16 7.05
CA ASP A 9 9.90 5.28 8.41
C ASP A 9 9.76 3.91 9.10
N TYR A 10 10.87 3.39 9.61
CA TYR A 10 10.92 2.12 10.33
C TYR A 10 10.21 2.17 11.71
N ASN A 11 9.98 3.38 12.25
CA ASN A 11 9.33 3.54 13.57
C ASN A 11 7.85 3.15 13.54
N GLN A 12 7.24 3.00 12.35
CA GLN A 12 5.89 2.45 12.21
C GLN A 12 5.78 1.00 12.70
N ASN A 13 6.90 0.28 12.82
CA ASN A 13 6.93 -1.07 13.38
C ASN A 13 6.98 -1.10 14.92
N ALA A 14 7.02 0.07 15.58
CA ALA A 14 7.03 0.14 17.04
C ALA A 14 5.67 -0.23 17.63
N TRP A 15 5.69 -0.78 18.85
CA TRP A 15 4.48 -1.17 19.56
C TRP A 15 3.52 0.01 19.75
N GLY A 16 2.21 -0.24 19.57
CA GLY A 16 1.15 0.76 19.70
C GLY A 16 1.00 1.72 18.51
N ARG A 17 1.83 1.61 17.47
CA ARG A 17 1.66 2.39 16.22
C ARG A 17 0.58 1.77 15.34
N THR A 18 -0.18 2.63 14.67
CA THR A 18 -1.22 2.24 13.72
C THR A 18 -0.87 2.69 12.31
N LEU A 19 -1.28 1.88 11.33
CA LEU A 19 -1.16 2.18 9.90
C LEU A 19 -2.55 2.09 9.28
N ALA A 20 -2.78 2.87 8.22
CA ALA A 20 -4.02 2.77 7.45
C ALA A 20 -4.15 1.35 6.90
N SER A 21 -5.30 0.71 7.16
CA SER A 21 -5.55 -0.64 6.66
C SER A 21 -5.61 -0.67 5.13
N ILE A 22 -5.40 -1.85 4.57
CA ILE A 22 -5.60 -2.16 3.16
C ILE A 22 -7.05 -1.83 2.81
N TYR A 23 -7.27 -1.17 1.68
CA TYR A 23 -8.57 -0.68 1.19
C TYR A 23 -9.30 0.32 2.09
N SER A 24 -8.64 0.86 3.14
CA SER A 24 -9.24 1.93 3.95
C SER A 24 -9.32 3.25 3.18
N ALA A 25 -10.47 3.92 3.29
CA ALA A 25 -10.65 5.28 2.80
C ALA A 25 -9.88 6.28 3.68
N ARG A 26 -9.42 7.38 3.07
CA ARG A 26 -8.70 8.46 3.75
C ARG A 26 -9.64 9.65 3.96
N PRO A 27 -9.61 10.31 5.13
CA PRO A 27 -10.46 11.46 5.41
C PRO A 27 -9.91 12.72 4.74
N ARG A 28 -10.03 12.75 3.40
CA ARG A 28 -9.65 13.87 2.53
C ARG A 28 -10.80 14.13 1.55
N PRO A 29 -10.94 15.36 1.00
CA PRO A 29 -12.03 15.69 0.08
C PRO A 29 -12.16 14.73 -1.12
N GLU A 30 -11.04 14.21 -1.61
CA GLU A 30 -10.98 13.30 -2.75
C GLU A 30 -11.38 11.87 -2.38
N ALA A 31 -11.52 11.55 -1.08
CA ALA A 31 -11.85 10.24 -0.54
C ALA A 31 -10.96 9.13 -1.15
N THR A 32 -9.64 9.33 -1.12
CA THR A 32 -8.67 8.36 -1.65
C THR A 32 -8.63 7.08 -0.83
N VAL A 33 -8.14 5.99 -1.42
CA VAL A 33 -8.16 4.66 -0.80
C VAL A 33 -6.75 4.06 -0.77
N SER A 34 -6.35 3.48 0.37
CA SER A 34 -5.10 2.73 0.52
C SER A 34 -5.13 1.45 -0.32
N THR A 35 -4.69 1.52 -1.57
CA THR A 35 -4.98 0.50 -2.58
C THR A 35 -3.71 -0.27 -2.97
N PRO A 36 -3.71 -1.62 -2.87
CA PRO A 36 -2.64 -2.45 -3.43
C PRO A 36 -2.50 -2.26 -4.94
N VAL A 37 -1.25 -2.09 -5.38
CA VAL A 37 -0.86 -1.90 -6.78
C VAL A 37 0.26 -2.85 -7.17
N THR A 38 0.44 -3.04 -8.47
CA THR A 38 1.52 -3.84 -9.06
C THR A 38 2.80 -3.00 -9.22
N TRP A 39 3.95 -3.67 -9.30
CA TRP A 39 5.24 -2.99 -9.60
C TRP A 39 5.24 -2.29 -10.96
N ASN A 40 4.52 -2.83 -11.95
CA ASN A 40 4.37 -2.21 -13.25
C ASN A 40 3.60 -0.87 -13.16
N GLU A 41 2.60 -0.78 -12.29
CA GLU A 41 1.91 0.49 -12.03
C GLU A 41 2.85 1.51 -11.37
N VAL A 42 3.70 1.08 -10.42
CA VAL A 42 4.68 1.96 -9.75
C VAL A 42 5.65 2.58 -10.77
N GLY A 43 6.15 1.78 -11.72
CA GLY A 43 7.05 2.25 -12.78
C GLY A 43 6.42 3.25 -13.75
N ARG A 44 5.09 3.35 -13.81
CA ARG A 44 4.35 4.25 -14.71
C ARG A 44 3.95 5.58 -14.08
N ALA A 45 4.50 5.92 -12.91
CA ALA A 45 4.24 7.17 -12.19
C ALA A 45 2.77 7.37 -11.76
N LEU A 46 2.24 6.44 -10.98
CA LEU A 46 0.91 6.54 -10.35
C LEU A 46 0.78 7.72 -9.38
N ARG A 47 -0.45 8.21 -9.22
CA ARG A 47 -0.82 9.23 -8.25
C ARG A 47 -1.75 8.64 -7.19
N ILE A 48 -1.73 9.23 -5.98
CA ILE A 48 -2.63 8.81 -4.90
C ILE A 48 -4.09 9.07 -5.27
N GLU A 49 -4.34 10.15 -6.03
CA GLU A 49 -5.68 10.55 -6.47
C GLU A 49 -6.30 9.59 -7.49
N ASP A 50 -5.51 8.70 -8.09
CA ASP A 50 -6.01 7.70 -9.05
C ASP A 50 -6.90 6.65 -8.37
N PHE A 51 -6.85 6.54 -7.03
CA PHE A 51 -7.55 5.52 -6.25
C PHE A 51 -8.51 6.17 -5.26
N THR A 52 -9.81 6.09 -5.55
CA THR A 52 -10.88 6.68 -4.73
C THR A 52 -11.97 5.67 -4.42
N VAL A 53 -12.80 5.97 -3.43
CA VAL A 53 -13.98 5.15 -3.08
C VAL A 53 -14.92 4.92 -4.27
N LYS A 54 -14.89 5.78 -5.29
CA LYS A 54 -15.73 5.69 -6.49
C LYS A 54 -15.24 4.65 -7.50
N ASN A 55 -13.92 4.41 -7.57
CA ASN A 55 -13.33 3.60 -8.64
C ASN A 55 -12.66 2.30 -8.16
N VAL A 56 -12.22 2.23 -6.90
CA VAL A 56 -11.52 1.07 -6.36
C VAL A 56 -12.39 -0.20 -6.36
N PRO A 57 -13.69 -0.18 -6.03
CA PRO A 57 -14.53 -1.38 -6.11
C PRO A 57 -14.54 -2.01 -7.51
N SER A 58 -14.70 -1.20 -8.56
CA SER A 58 -14.66 -1.68 -9.95
C SER A 58 -13.27 -2.19 -10.34
N ARG A 59 -12.21 -1.56 -9.85
CA ARG A 59 -10.83 -2.04 -10.05
C ARG A 59 -10.63 -3.42 -9.44
N VAL A 60 -11.07 -3.64 -8.20
CA VAL A 60 -10.97 -4.93 -7.51
C VAL A 60 -11.78 -6.00 -8.23
N ALA A 61 -12.98 -5.67 -8.72
CA ALA A 61 -13.77 -6.60 -9.54
C ALA A 61 -13.05 -7.01 -10.84
N LYS A 62 -12.31 -6.08 -11.47
CA LYS A 62 -11.59 -6.32 -12.72
C LYS A 62 -10.27 -7.08 -12.54
N LEU A 63 -9.48 -6.73 -11.54
CA LEU A 63 -8.12 -7.26 -11.34
C LEU A 63 -8.05 -8.38 -10.30
N GLY A 64 -9.13 -8.58 -9.54
CA GLY A 64 -9.10 -9.36 -8.31
C GLY A 64 -8.40 -8.62 -7.17
N ASP A 65 -8.28 -9.30 -6.04
CA ASP A 65 -7.56 -8.79 -4.88
C ASP A 65 -6.06 -9.07 -5.01
N LEU A 66 -5.29 -8.02 -5.31
CA LEU A 66 -3.83 -8.10 -5.42
C LEU A 66 -3.13 -8.42 -4.08
N TRP A 67 -3.82 -8.22 -2.95
CA TRP A 67 -3.27 -8.54 -1.64
C TRP A 67 -3.44 -10.01 -1.25
N LYS A 68 -4.39 -10.71 -1.88
CA LYS A 68 -4.75 -12.11 -1.58
C LYS A 68 -3.54 -13.07 -1.48
N PRO A 69 -2.51 -13.01 -2.34
CA PRO A 69 -1.36 -13.90 -2.24
C PRO A 69 -0.57 -13.78 -0.94
N LEU A 70 -0.59 -12.62 -0.26
CA LEU A 70 0.11 -12.44 1.02
C LEU A 70 -0.59 -13.16 2.18
N LEU A 71 -1.85 -13.56 2.00
CA LEU A 71 -2.60 -14.30 3.00
C LEU A 71 -2.29 -15.81 2.96
N THR A 72 -1.67 -16.31 1.89
CA THR A 72 -1.39 -17.75 1.71
C THR A 72 -0.04 -18.17 2.28
N ALA A 73 0.97 -17.30 2.22
CA ALA A 73 2.29 -17.56 2.77
C ALA A 73 2.27 -17.49 4.30
N ARG A 74 2.80 -18.52 4.96
CA ARG A 74 2.96 -18.57 6.42
C ARG A 74 4.42 -18.70 6.79
N GLY A 75 4.84 -17.97 7.83
CA GLY A 75 6.20 -18.05 8.37
C GLY A 75 6.93 -16.69 8.38
N ARG A 76 8.13 -16.68 8.96
CA ARG A 76 8.99 -15.50 8.98
C ARG A 76 9.84 -15.45 7.70
N VAL A 77 9.99 -14.26 7.13
CA VAL A 77 10.95 -14.04 6.04
C VAL A 77 12.37 -14.10 6.63
N ASP A 78 13.21 -14.96 6.08
CA ASP A 78 14.64 -15.00 6.41
C ASP A 78 15.38 -13.90 5.65
N LEU A 79 15.68 -12.81 6.36
CA LEU A 79 16.37 -11.64 5.79
C LEU A 79 17.84 -11.93 5.45
N LYS A 80 18.45 -12.98 6.02
CA LYS A 80 19.85 -13.35 5.72
C LYS A 80 20.07 -13.73 4.27
N LYS A 81 19.00 -14.07 3.55
CA LYS A 81 19.05 -14.41 2.12
C LYS A 81 19.27 -13.18 1.22
N TYR A 82 19.16 -11.97 1.76
CA TYR A 82 19.23 -10.71 1.02
C TYR A 82 20.33 -9.77 1.55
N LEU A 83 21.18 -10.25 2.46
CA LEU A 83 22.34 -9.59 3.03
C LEU A 83 23.61 -10.26 2.51
#